data_AF-A0AAJ1VUX5-F1
#
_entry.id   AF-A0AAJ1VUX5-F1
#
_cell.length_a   1.000
_cell.length_b   1.000
_cell.length_c   1.000
_cell.angle_alpha   90.00
_cell.angle_beta   90.00
_cell.angle_gamma   90.00
#
_symmetry.space_group_name_H-M   'P 1'
#
loop_
_entity.id
_entity.type
_entity.pdbx_description
1 polymer ?
#
loop_
_entity_poly.entity_id
_entity_poly.type
_entity_poly.pdbx_seq_one_letter_code
_entity_poly.pdbx_strand_id
1 'polypeptide(L)' 'MDAAIIKNYIFDHAGEGETSLLMALAPKGVEIARVSENNTWYTKSAFNSSTDRGEEVTAKIIERLMQRLKS' A
#
# COMPACT_ATOMS: atom_id res chain seq x y z
N MET A 1 -8.23 7.81 -6.37
CA MET A 1 -7.04 8.51 -5.85
C MET A 1 -6.78 9.74 -6.69
N ASP A 2 -6.08 10.73 -6.15
CA ASP A 2 -5.67 11.93 -6.91
C ASP A 2 -4.15 11.97 -7.10
N ALA A 3 -3.68 12.97 -7.86
CA ALA A 3 -2.26 13.14 -8.15
C ALA A 3 -1.40 13.37 -6.90
N ALA A 4 -1.96 13.95 -5.83
CA ALA A 4 -1.24 14.22 -4.59
C ALA A 4 -0.98 12.92 -3.80
N ILE A 5 -1.94 12.00 -3.78
CA ILE A 5 -1.77 10.67 -3.18
C ILE A 5 -0.73 9.87 -3.98
N ILE A 6 -0.87 9.82 -5.31
CA ILE A 6 0.04 9.07 -6.20
C ILE A 6 1.49 9.58 -6.10
N LYS A 7 1.68 10.89 -5.91
CA LYS A 7 3.02 11.48 -5.75
C LYS A 7 3.73 11.02 -4.46
N ASN A 8 2.97 10.77 -3.38
CA ASN A 8 3.53 10.48 -2.06
C ASN A 8 3.46 8.99 -1.68
N TYR A 9 2.67 8.21 -2.41
CA TYR A 9 2.52 6.78 -2.24
C TYR A 9 2.94 6.05 -3.51
N ILE A 10 3.94 5.20 -3.39
CA ILE A 10 4.38 4.34 -4.48
C ILE A 10 3.31 3.28 -4.66
N PHE A 11 2.61 3.26 -5.79
CA PHE A 11 1.79 2.11 -6.20
C PHE A 11 2.62 1.27 -7.15
N ASP A 12 3.19 0.20 -6.61
CA ASP A 12 4.02 -0.77 -7.31
C ASP A 12 3.31 -2.12 -7.38
N HIS A 13 3.78 -3.02 -8.24
CA HIS A 13 3.22 -4.36 -8.32
C HIS A 13 3.85 -5.26 -7.28
N ALA A 14 3.08 -5.65 -6.26
CA ALA A 14 3.51 -6.49 -5.14
C ALA A 14 4.78 -5.97 -4.42
N GLY A 15 4.99 -4.65 -4.42
CA GLY A 15 6.13 -4.01 -3.77
C GLY A 15 5.74 -3.33 -2.45
N GLU A 16 6.44 -2.25 -2.07
CA GLU A 16 6.24 -1.52 -0.81
C GLU A 16 4.80 -1.03 -0.68
N GLY A 17 4.25 -0.50 -1.76
CA GLY A 17 2.93 0.12 -1.78
C GLY A 17 1.82 -0.89 -1.60
N GLU A 18 1.67 -1.80 -2.55
CA GLU A 18 0.58 -2.78 -2.50
C GLU A 18 0.66 -3.64 -1.23
N THR A 19 1.88 -4.02 -0.81
CA THR A 19 2.05 -4.82 0.41
C THR A 19 1.70 -4.02 1.67
N SER A 20 2.13 -2.75 1.81
CA SER A 20 1.73 -1.91 2.94
C SER A 20 0.21 -1.75 3.02
N LEU A 21 -0.45 -1.56 1.87
CA LEU A 21 -1.91 -1.43 1.80
C LEU A 21 -2.60 -2.73 2.27
N LEU A 22 -2.11 -3.89 1.83
CA LEU A 22 -2.61 -5.19 2.27
C LEU A 22 -2.32 -5.45 3.76
N MET A 23 -1.17 -5.03 4.28
CA MET A 23 -0.86 -5.14 5.71
C MET A 23 -1.84 -4.35 6.57
N ALA A 24 -2.30 -3.18 6.11
CA ALA A 24 -3.29 -2.38 6.83
C ALA A 24 -4.72 -2.90 6.68
N LEU A 25 -5.14 -3.30 5.47
CA LEU A 25 -6.54 -3.63 5.17
C LEU A 25 -6.88 -5.12 5.34
N ALA A 26 -5.91 -6.00 5.10
CA ALA A 26 -6.07 -7.43 5.10
C ALA A 26 -4.83 -8.14 5.67
N PRO A 27 -4.39 -7.83 6.91
CA PRO A 27 -3.12 -8.32 7.47
C PRO A 27 -2.98 -9.84 7.46
N LYS A 28 -4.10 -10.57 7.60
CA LYS A 28 -4.11 -12.04 7.56
C LYS A 28 -3.74 -12.63 6.19
N GLY A 29 -3.83 -11.82 5.13
CA GLY A 29 -3.44 -12.20 3.77
C GLY A 29 -1.97 -11.91 3.43
N VAL A 30 -1.18 -11.38 4.38
CA VAL A 30 0.22 -11.01 4.15
C VAL A 30 1.14 -11.80 5.07
N GLU A 31 2.03 -12.61 4.47
CA GLU A 31 3.09 -13.34 5.17
C GLU A 31 4.40 -12.54 5.12
N ILE A 32 4.46 -11.37 5.77
CA ILE A 32 5.62 -10.45 5.67
C ILE A 32 6.94 -11.10 6.12
N ALA A 33 6.89 -12.09 7.02
CA ALA A 33 8.06 -12.86 7.44
C ALA A 33 8.74 -13.62 6.29
N ARG A 34 8.02 -13.87 5.19
CA ARG A 34 8.51 -14.55 3.99
C ARG A 34 8.94 -13.59 2.90
N VAL A 35 8.99 -12.28 3.16
CA VAL A 35 9.35 -11.27 2.15
C VAL A 35 10.73 -11.51 1.54
N SER A 36 11.66 -12.14 2.27
CA SER A 36 12.98 -12.52 1.78
C SER A 36 12.96 -13.69 0.78
N GLU A 37 11.87 -14.44 0.69
CA GLU A 37 11.68 -15.50 -0.31
C GLU A 37 11.31 -14.94 -1.70
N ASN A 38 10.98 -13.65 -1.78
CA ASN A 38 10.63 -13.00 -3.03
C ASN A 38 11.86 -12.86 -3.93
N ASN A 39 11.85 -13.56 -5.08
CA ASN A 39 12.95 -13.57 -6.05
C ASN A 39 12.63 -12.78 -7.33
N THR A 40 11.41 -12.29 -7.50
CA THR A 40 11.01 -11.54 -8.69
C THR A 40 11.49 -10.09 -8.60
N TRP A 41 11.82 -9.50 -9.75
CA TRP A 41 12.44 -8.17 -9.79
C TRP A 41 11.50 -7.05 -9.30
N TYR A 42 10.18 -7.21 -9.46
CA TYR A 42 9.17 -6.21 -9.14
C TYR A 42 8.74 -6.21 -7.66
N THR A 43 9.03 -7.28 -6.89
CA THR A 43 8.71 -7.36 -5.46
C THR A 43 9.82 -6.83 -4.55
N LYS A 44 10.93 -6.33 -5.11
CA LYS A 44 12.12 -5.94 -4.34
C LYS A 44 11.83 -4.88 -3.27
N SER A 45 10.92 -3.94 -3.55
CA SER A 45 10.54 -2.87 -2.62
C SER A 45 9.66 -3.38 -1.47
N ALA A 46 9.07 -4.59 -1.55
CA ALA A 46 8.18 -5.12 -0.51
C ALA A 46 8.85 -5.24 0.87
N PHE A 47 10.17 -5.32 0.93
CA PHE A 47 10.93 -5.31 2.19
C PHE A 47 10.73 -4.01 3.00
N ASN A 48 10.43 -2.90 2.34
CA ASN A 48 10.22 -1.60 2.97
C ASN A 48 8.77 -1.39 3.46
N SER A 49 7.91 -2.39 3.31
CA SER A 49 6.48 -2.26 3.63
C SER A 49 6.24 -2.10 5.13
N SER A 50 5.22 -1.33 5.49
CA SER A 50 4.80 -1.19 6.88
C SER A 50 3.29 -1.00 7.00
N THR A 51 2.73 -1.44 8.13
CA THR A 51 1.32 -1.22 8.46
C THR A 51 1.01 0.28 8.54
N ASP A 52 1.84 1.06 9.23
CA ASP A 52 1.66 2.51 9.40
C ASP A 52 1.51 3.25 8.05
N ARG A 53 2.33 2.88 7.06
CA ARG A 53 2.26 3.48 5.72
C ARG A 53 0.99 3.10 4.98
N GLY A 54 0.53 1.85 5.17
CA GLY A 54 -0.74 1.36 4.66
C GLY A 54 -1.95 2.08 5.28
N GLU A 55 -1.91 2.34 6.59
CA GLU A 55 -2.96 3.07 7.31
C GLU A 55 -3.02 4.54 6.87
N GLU A 56 -1.87 5.20 6.73
CA GLU A 56 -1.76 6.58 6.27
C GLU A 56 -2.40 6.75 4.88
N VAL A 57 -2.07 5.87 3.93
CA VAL A 57 -2.63 5.96 2.58
C VAL A 57 -4.11 5.60 2.56
N THR A 58 -4.53 4.62 3.37
CA THR A 58 -5.94 4.21 3.48
C THR A 58 -6.80 5.40 3.88
N ALA A 59 -6.37 6.15 4.90
CA ALA A 59 -7.08 7.34 5.36
C ALA A 59 -7.23 8.38 4.24
N LYS A 60 -6.15 8.66 3.50
CA LYS A 60 -6.16 9.60 2.36
C LYS A 60 -7.06 9.12 1.22
N ILE A 61 -7.06 7.81 0.92
CA ILE A 61 -7.93 7.22 -0.12
C ILE A 61 -9.40 7.41 0.28
N ILE A 62 -9.77 7.03 1.50
CA ILE A 62 -11.14 7.17 2.00
C ILE A 62 -11.58 8.64 1.97
N GLU A 63 -10.74 9.55 2.48
CA GLU A 63 -11.03 10.99 2.45
C GLU A 63 -11.37 11.47 1.03
N ARG A 64 -10.54 11.12 0.04
CA ARG A 64 -10.75 11.54 -1.35
C ARG A 64 -11.96 10.88 -2.00
N LEU A 65 -12.23 9.61 -1.69
CA LEU A 65 -13.43 8.93 -2.17
C LEU A 65 -14.69 9.60 -1.61
N MET A 66 -14.73 9.87 -0.31
CA MET A 66 -15.85 10.54 0.35
C MET A 66 -16.07 11.96 -0.17
N GLN A 67 -15.01 12.72 -0.46
CA GLN A 67 -15.13 14.04 -1.09
C GLN A 67 -15.76 13.96 -2.48
N ARG A 68 -15.38 12.96 -3.29
CA ARG A 68 -15.94 12.76 -4.65
C ARG A 68 -17.36 12.21 -4.66
N LEU A 69 -17.79 11.50 -3.62
CA LEU A 69 -19.16 10.97 -3.53
C LEU A 69 -20.18 12.00 -3.02
N LYS A 70 -19.71 13.10 -2.43
CA LYS A 70 -20.56 14.22 -1.96
C LYS A 70 -20.88 15.25 -3.06
N SER A 71 -20.23 15.14 -4.22
CA SER A 71 -20.49 15.96 -5.42
C SER A 71 -21.47 15.27 -6.35
#